data_AF-A0A497T6E0-F1
#
_entry.id   AF-A0A497T6E0-F1
#
_cell.length_a   1.000
_cell.length_b   1.000
_cell.length_c   1.000
_cell.angle_alpha   90.00
_cell.angle_beta   90.00
_cell.angle_gamma   90.00
#
_symmetry.space_group_name_H-M   'P 1'
#
loop_
_entity.id
_entity.type
_entity.pdbx_description
1 polymer ?
#
loop_
_entity_poly.entity_id
_entity_poly.type
_entity_poly.pdbx_seq_one_letter_code
_entity_poly.pdbx_strand_id
1 'polypeptide(L)'
;MFPQILFFLFLGVFTGFITGLIPGLHPNTVFILSLSLPFLLPENQIIYSLVFIVSLSISNTFTDFIPTIIFGAPEPDSCLSVLPSHKLLLQGKGYEALFLTTLGGFGVTILTILTLPLLIFSLPHLYTLLSPVLHFILVFIAIWMIVSEKNKMMAFLSFFLSGLFGLISLHSLPSQTSVFPALTGLFGASALLITQKTKPFIPEQKTETAKENHTKGILTGWLAGFLQVFSRALVLLSQALLLHRY
;
A
#
# COMPACT_ATOMS: atom_id res chain seq x y z
N MET A 1 22.90 -14.34 16.38
CA MET A 1 21.49 -13.94 16.21
C MET A 1 21.33 -12.42 16.21
N PHE A 2 21.68 -11.70 17.28
CA PHE A 2 21.47 -10.24 17.34
C PHE A 2 22.17 -9.42 16.21
N PRO A 3 23.44 -9.66 15.85
CA PRO A 3 24.08 -8.92 14.76
C PRO A 3 23.44 -9.17 13.38
N GLN A 4 22.94 -10.39 13.16
CA GLN A 4 22.24 -10.75 11.91
C GLN A 4 20.90 -10.03 11.82
N ILE A 5 20.15 -9.96 12.93
CA ILE A 5 18.89 -9.19 12.98
C ILE A 5 19.14 -7.73 12.63
N LEU A 6 20.17 -7.11 13.21
CA LEU A 6 20.54 -5.73 12.88
C LEU A 6 20.92 -5.57 11.41
N PHE A 7 21.71 -6.49 10.86
CA PHE A 7 22.09 -6.47 9.45
C PHE A 7 20.86 -6.51 8.54
N PHE A 8 19.93 -7.45 8.75
CA PHE A 8 18.70 -7.55 7.97
C PHE A 8 17.75 -6.37 8.17
N LEU A 9 17.71 -5.80 9.38
CA LEU A 9 16.96 -4.59 9.66
C LEU A 9 17.48 -3.42 8.82
N PHE A 10 18.79 -3.15 8.86
CA PHE A 10 19.41 -2.06 8.09
C PHE A 10 19.32 -2.30 6.59
N LEU A 11 19.49 -3.55 6.14
CA LEU A 11 19.35 -3.92 4.74
C LEU A 11 17.92 -3.62 4.26
N GLY A 12 16.90 -4.02 5.03
CA GLY A 12 15.51 -3.70 4.69
C GLY A 12 15.21 -2.20 4.71
N VAL A 13 15.72 -1.44 5.70
CA VAL A 13 15.57 0.03 5.70
C VAL A 13 16.22 0.65 4.46
N PHE A 14 17.43 0.24 4.11
CA PHE A 14 18.15 0.77 2.96
C PHE A 14 17.45 0.44 1.63
N THR A 15 17.07 -0.82 1.44
CA THR A 15 16.30 -1.23 0.25
C THR A 15 14.96 -0.54 0.20
N GLY A 16 14.27 -0.38 1.34
CA GLY A 16 12.98 0.30 1.44
C GLY A 16 13.09 1.77 1.08
N PHE A 17 14.14 2.46 1.55
CA PHE A 17 14.44 3.84 1.17
C PHE A 17 14.65 3.99 -0.34
N ILE A 18 15.51 3.17 -0.95
CA ILE A 18 15.77 3.23 -2.40
C ILE A 18 14.49 2.97 -3.19
N THR A 19 13.76 1.91 -2.84
CA THR A 19 12.57 1.49 -3.57
C THR A 19 11.42 2.47 -3.39
N GLY A 20 11.27 3.08 -2.22
CA GLY A 20 10.26 4.11 -1.98
C GLY A 20 10.55 5.41 -2.76
N LEU A 21 11.79 5.71 -3.13
CA LEU A 21 12.05 6.87 -4.01
C LEU A 21 11.68 6.61 -5.47
N ILE A 22 11.41 5.36 -5.86
CA ILE A 22 11.09 4.96 -7.23
C ILE A 22 9.57 4.76 -7.32
N PRO A 23 8.83 5.67 -8.00
CA PRO A 23 7.39 5.59 -8.11
C PRO A 23 6.93 4.24 -8.66
N GLY A 24 6.02 3.58 -7.95
CA GLY A 24 5.43 2.31 -8.35
C GLY A 24 6.26 1.07 -7.99
N LEU A 25 7.40 1.17 -7.28
CA LEU A 25 8.06 -0.01 -6.71
C LEU A 25 7.56 -0.31 -5.29
N HIS A 26 6.55 -1.16 -5.22
CA HIS A 26 5.94 -1.60 -3.96
C HIS A 26 6.82 -2.64 -3.21
N PRO A 27 6.81 -2.66 -1.86
CA PRO A 27 7.54 -3.64 -1.03
C PRO A 27 7.29 -5.09 -1.41
N ASN A 28 6.06 -5.43 -1.80
CA ASN A 28 5.69 -6.78 -2.23
C ASN A 28 6.50 -7.25 -3.45
N THR A 29 6.72 -6.37 -4.43
CA THR A 29 7.52 -6.68 -5.63
C THR A 29 8.97 -6.97 -5.25
N VAL A 30 9.52 -6.17 -4.34
CA VAL A 30 10.89 -6.31 -3.85
C VAL A 30 11.05 -7.60 -3.05
N PHE A 31 10.07 -7.95 -2.21
CA PHE A 31 10.08 -9.19 -1.46
C PHE A 31 10.13 -10.42 -2.38
N ILE A 32 9.30 -10.44 -3.41
CA ILE A 32 9.30 -11.51 -4.41
C ILE A 32 10.63 -11.62 -5.13
N LEU A 33 11.23 -10.50 -5.53
CA LEU A 33 12.55 -10.49 -6.16
C LEU A 33 13.60 -11.00 -5.18
N SER A 34 13.50 -10.68 -3.89
CA SER A 34 14.42 -11.19 -2.87
C SER A 34 14.27 -12.71 -2.65
N LEU A 35 13.08 -13.29 -2.82
CA LEU A 35 12.88 -14.74 -2.77
C LEU A 35 13.58 -15.47 -3.93
N SER A 36 13.74 -14.82 -5.08
CA SER A 36 14.50 -15.38 -6.21
C SER A 36 16.02 -15.35 -6.01
N LEU A 37 16.49 -14.71 -4.92
CA LEU A 37 17.90 -14.57 -4.57
C LEU A 37 18.20 -15.38 -3.29
N PRO A 38 18.50 -16.68 -3.40
CA PRO A 38 18.67 -17.57 -2.23
C PRO A 38 19.80 -17.15 -1.27
N PHE A 39 20.73 -16.30 -1.70
CA PHE A 39 21.76 -15.71 -0.83
C PHE A 39 21.23 -14.62 0.10
N LEU A 40 20.16 -13.91 -0.30
CA LEU A 40 19.58 -12.82 0.48
C LEU A 40 18.68 -13.33 1.60
N LEU A 41 17.89 -14.39 1.38
CA LEU A 41 16.96 -14.93 2.36
C LEU A 41 17.23 -16.43 2.57
N PRO A 42 18.04 -16.82 3.57
CA PRO A 42 18.27 -18.23 3.87
C PRO A 42 16.96 -18.92 4.26
N GLU A 43 16.57 -19.97 3.52
CA GLU A 43 15.30 -20.69 3.72
C GLU A 43 15.08 -21.19 5.16
N ASN A 44 16.17 -21.47 5.88
CA ASN A 44 16.13 -22.00 7.25
C ASN A 44 15.92 -20.94 8.34
N GLN A 45 15.79 -19.65 8.02
CA GLN A 45 15.75 -18.56 9.01
C GLN A 45 14.66 -17.51 8.73
N ILE A 46 13.39 -17.96 8.86
CA ILE A 46 12.17 -17.15 8.66
C ILE A 46 12.22 -15.78 9.40
N ILE A 47 12.83 -15.74 10.59
CA ILE A 47 12.93 -14.52 11.40
C ILE A 47 13.65 -13.39 10.64
N TYR A 48 14.69 -13.70 9.88
CA TYR A 48 15.46 -12.69 9.15
C TYR A 48 14.70 -12.15 7.95
N SER A 49 13.96 -13.02 7.24
CA SER A 49 13.02 -12.60 6.20
C SER A 49 11.95 -11.69 6.75
N LEU A 50 11.36 -12.02 7.91
CA LEU A 50 10.36 -11.17 8.56
C LEU A 50 10.91 -9.79 8.94
N VAL A 51 12.10 -9.76 9.56
CA VAL A 51 12.74 -8.49 9.94
C VAL A 51 13.02 -7.64 8.70
N PHE A 52 13.57 -8.25 7.65
CA PHE A 52 13.84 -7.57 6.37
C PHE A 52 12.56 -7.00 5.73
N ILE A 53 11.50 -7.81 5.61
CA ILE A 53 10.25 -7.38 4.95
C ILE A 53 9.55 -6.29 5.75
N VAL A 54 9.51 -6.42 7.08
CA VAL A 54 8.86 -5.41 7.94
C VAL A 54 9.62 -4.09 7.88
N SER A 55 10.96 -4.11 7.98
CA SER A 55 11.75 -2.88 7.90
C SER A 55 11.72 -2.25 6.51
N LEU A 56 11.77 -3.07 5.45
CA LEU A 56 11.55 -2.66 4.06
C LEU A 56 10.21 -1.97 3.88
N SER A 57 9.12 -2.59 4.32
CA SER A 57 7.76 -2.10 4.10
C SER A 57 7.52 -0.78 4.83
N ILE A 58 7.98 -0.65 6.07
CA ILE A 58 7.86 0.59 6.84
C ILE A 58 8.69 1.69 6.17
N SER A 59 9.97 1.44 5.86
CA SER A 59 10.85 2.45 5.28
C SER A 59 10.38 2.91 3.90
N ASN A 60 9.93 1.98 3.06
CA ASN A 60 9.36 2.28 1.75
C ASN A 60 8.11 3.16 1.88
N THR A 61 7.17 2.82 2.77
CA THR A 61 5.93 3.59 2.96
C THR A 61 6.19 5.06 3.29
N PHE A 62 7.13 5.35 4.22
CA PHE A 62 7.47 6.73 4.56
C PHE A 62 8.20 7.45 3.43
N THR A 63 9.00 6.74 2.65
CA THR A 63 9.80 7.33 1.58
C THR A 63 8.99 7.56 0.30
N ASP A 64 8.04 6.68 -0.01
CA ASP A 64 7.15 6.75 -1.19
C ASP A 64 6.27 7.99 -1.21
N PHE A 65 5.90 8.53 -0.04
CA PHE A 65 5.19 9.80 0.01
C PHE A 65 5.96 10.96 -0.63
N ILE A 66 7.30 10.91 -0.67
CA ILE A 66 8.13 11.97 -1.26
C ILE A 66 7.89 12.07 -2.78
N PRO A 67 8.23 11.06 -3.60
CA PRO A 67 7.98 11.14 -5.04
C PRO A 67 6.48 11.22 -5.33
N THR A 68 5.63 10.60 -4.52
CA THR A 68 4.18 10.60 -4.73
C THR A 68 3.57 12.00 -4.56
N ILE A 69 4.00 12.78 -3.57
CA ILE A 69 3.55 14.18 -3.38
C ILE A 69 4.17 15.09 -4.46
N ILE A 70 5.45 14.91 -4.79
CA ILE A 70 6.19 15.77 -5.72
C ILE A 70 5.77 15.55 -7.18
N PHE A 71 5.70 14.30 -7.61
CA PHE A 71 5.38 13.93 -8.99
C PHE A 71 3.89 13.65 -9.22
N GLY A 72 3.07 13.71 -8.17
CA GLY A 72 1.63 13.43 -8.28
C GLY A 72 1.35 12.03 -8.81
N ALA A 73 2.21 11.06 -8.46
CA ALA A 73 2.15 9.68 -8.94
C ALA A 73 1.83 8.68 -7.81
N PRO A 74 0.68 8.82 -7.11
CA PRO A 74 0.31 7.90 -6.05
C PRO A 74 -0.05 6.53 -6.58
N GLU A 75 0.21 5.54 -5.74
CA GLU A 75 -0.37 4.21 -5.89
C GLU A 75 -1.89 4.23 -5.68
N PRO A 76 -2.64 3.22 -6.16
CA PRO A 76 -4.09 3.18 -6.02
C PRO A 76 -4.56 3.28 -4.56
N ASP A 77 -3.79 2.65 -3.67
CA ASP A 77 -4.07 2.60 -2.24
C ASP A 77 -3.85 3.95 -1.54
N SER A 78 -2.95 4.79 -2.06
CA SER A 78 -2.58 6.09 -1.51
C SER A 78 -3.15 7.28 -2.29
N CYS A 79 -3.81 7.05 -3.43
CA CYS A 79 -4.33 8.11 -4.29
C CYS A 79 -5.24 9.10 -3.55
N LEU A 80 -6.20 8.60 -2.76
CA LEU A 80 -7.14 9.44 -2.03
C LEU A 80 -6.47 10.24 -0.89
N SER A 81 -5.43 9.69 -0.25
CA SER A 81 -4.71 10.35 0.84
C SER A 81 -3.67 11.36 0.34
N VAL A 82 -3.13 11.14 -0.86
CA VAL A 82 -2.08 11.98 -1.46
C VAL A 82 -2.65 13.19 -2.18
N LEU A 83 -3.86 13.09 -2.76
CA LEU A 83 -4.49 14.20 -3.49
C LEU A 83 -4.52 15.53 -2.68
N PRO A 84 -4.89 15.56 -1.39
CA PRO A 84 -4.76 16.75 -0.55
C PRO A 84 -3.32 17.26 -0.44
N SER A 85 -2.35 16.37 -0.24
CA SER A 85 -0.92 16.71 -0.13
C SER A 85 -0.35 17.27 -1.44
N HIS A 86 -0.77 16.73 -2.58
CA HIS A 86 -0.41 17.27 -3.89
C HIS A 86 -1.02 18.67 -4.12
N LYS A 87 -2.25 18.92 -3.65
CA LYS A 87 -2.84 20.27 -3.67
C LYS A 87 -2.04 21.27 -2.83
N LEU A 88 -1.54 20.85 -1.66
CA LEU A 88 -0.66 21.69 -0.84
C LEU A 88 0.65 22.00 -1.55
N LEU A 89 1.24 21.04 -2.27
CA LEU A 89 2.44 21.27 -3.07
C LEU A 89 2.23 22.33 -4.15
N LEU A 90 1.09 22.27 -4.87
CA LEU A 90 0.71 23.27 -5.86
C LEU A 90 0.42 24.66 -5.27
N GLN A 91 0.21 24.76 -3.95
CA GLN A 91 0.05 26.01 -3.21
C GLN A 91 1.37 26.55 -2.61
N GLY A 92 2.51 25.90 -2.88
CA GLY A 92 3.80 26.26 -2.29
C GLY A 92 3.99 25.75 -0.85
N LYS A 93 3.21 24.75 -0.43
CA LYS A 93 3.19 24.17 0.93
C LYS A 93 3.62 22.69 0.97
N GLY A 94 4.50 22.28 0.07
CA GLY A 94 4.97 20.90 -0.05
C GLY A 94 5.73 20.40 1.18
N TYR A 95 6.52 21.26 1.84
CA TYR A 95 7.18 20.90 3.10
C TYR A 95 6.17 20.64 4.22
N GLU A 96 5.12 21.46 4.30
CA GLU A 96 4.01 21.25 5.23
C GLU A 96 3.28 19.93 4.94
N ALA A 97 3.04 19.62 3.65
CA ALA A 97 2.43 18.36 3.25
C ALA A 97 3.27 17.13 3.67
N LEU A 98 4.59 17.18 3.46
CA LEU A 98 5.51 16.13 3.91
C LEU A 98 5.54 16.01 5.43
N PHE A 99 5.61 17.13 6.15
CA PHE A 99 5.59 17.15 7.60
C PHE A 99 4.30 16.54 8.18
N LEU A 100 3.13 16.93 7.67
CA LEU A 100 1.85 16.39 8.12
C LEU A 100 1.71 14.90 7.80
N THR A 101 2.16 14.47 6.63
CA THR A 101 2.11 13.06 6.20
C THR A 101 3.01 12.19 7.07
N THR A 102 4.24 12.65 7.36
CA THR A 102 5.18 11.93 8.23
C THR A 102 4.71 11.90 9.69
N LEU A 103 4.23 13.02 10.22
CA LEU A 103 3.66 13.10 11.57
C LEU A 103 2.44 12.18 11.73
N GLY A 104 1.54 12.21 10.74
CA GLY A 104 0.36 11.36 10.67
C GLY A 104 0.74 9.88 10.63
N GLY A 105 1.63 9.49 9.71
CA GLY A 105 2.11 8.12 9.56
C GLY A 105 2.79 7.60 10.84
N PHE A 106 3.63 8.42 11.48
CA PHE A 106 4.27 8.05 12.74
C PHE A 106 3.25 7.81 13.86
N GLY A 107 2.31 8.74 14.05
CA GLY A 107 1.25 8.61 15.06
C GLY A 107 0.37 7.38 14.83
N VAL A 108 -0.04 7.14 13.59
CA VAL A 108 -0.83 5.95 13.22
C VAL A 108 -0.03 4.67 13.46
N THR A 109 1.26 4.66 13.16
CA THR A 109 2.13 3.49 13.41
C THR A 109 2.17 3.12 14.88
N ILE A 110 2.34 4.09 15.78
CA ILE A 110 2.31 3.86 17.24
C ILE A 110 0.95 3.30 17.67
N LEU A 111 -0.15 3.94 17.26
CA LEU A 111 -1.50 3.47 17.59
C LEU A 111 -1.77 2.06 17.06
N THR A 112 -1.24 1.75 15.87
CA THR A 112 -1.37 0.42 15.25
C THR A 112 -0.62 -0.62 16.05
N ILE A 113 0.64 -0.36 16.46
CA ILE A 113 1.41 -1.25 17.33
C ILE A 113 0.65 -1.52 18.64
N LEU A 114 0.08 -0.48 19.25
CA LEU A 114 -0.67 -0.60 20.49
C LEU A 114 -1.96 -1.44 20.34
N THR A 115 -2.63 -1.32 19.19
CA THR A 115 -3.89 -2.01 18.89
C THR A 115 -3.72 -3.36 18.20
N LEU A 116 -2.48 -3.74 17.86
CA LEU A 116 -2.12 -4.97 17.19
C LEU A 116 -2.57 -6.24 17.95
N PRO A 117 -2.41 -6.35 19.29
CA PRO A 117 -2.89 -7.53 20.04
C PRO A 117 -4.41 -7.71 19.93
N LEU A 118 -5.16 -6.61 19.96
CA LEU A 118 -6.62 -6.61 19.79
C LEU A 118 -7.00 -7.12 18.40
N LEU A 119 -6.27 -6.67 17.37
CA LEU A 119 -6.50 -7.08 15.98
C LEU A 119 -6.23 -8.58 15.78
N ILE A 120 -5.15 -9.12 16.35
CA ILE A 120 -4.83 -10.56 16.30
C ILE A 120 -5.94 -11.41 16.96
N PHE A 121 -6.45 -10.99 18.12
CA PHE A 121 -7.46 -11.75 18.85
C PHE A 121 -8.86 -11.69 18.22
N SER A 122 -9.23 -10.53 17.67
CA SER A 122 -10.56 -10.30 17.08
C SER A 122 -10.72 -10.86 15.67
N LEU A 123 -9.64 -10.91 14.88
CA LEU A 123 -9.67 -11.35 13.48
C LEU A 123 -10.31 -12.74 13.26
N PRO A 124 -9.94 -13.79 14.01
CA PRO A 124 -10.51 -15.13 13.81
C PRO A 124 -12.03 -15.17 14.04
N HIS A 125 -12.51 -14.48 15.10
CA HIS A 125 -13.93 -14.44 15.45
C HIS A 125 -14.77 -13.71 14.40
N LEU A 126 -14.24 -12.61 13.86
CA LEU A 126 -14.93 -11.86 12.83
C LEU A 126 -14.88 -12.55 11.48
N TYR A 127 -13.80 -13.28 11.19
CA TYR A 127 -13.72 -14.11 10.00
C TYR A 127 -14.77 -15.22 10.01
N THR A 128 -14.96 -15.95 11.12
CA THR A 128 -15.99 -17.00 11.18
C THR A 128 -17.39 -16.43 10.97
N LEU A 129 -17.67 -15.23 11.48
CA LEU A 129 -18.94 -14.53 11.27
C LEU A 129 -19.15 -14.05 9.83
N LEU A 130 -18.11 -13.51 9.18
CA LEU A 130 -18.22 -12.87 7.86
C LEU A 130 -17.98 -13.82 6.70
N SER A 131 -17.20 -14.89 6.88
CA SER A 131 -16.83 -15.83 5.81
C SER A 131 -18.01 -16.40 5.00
N PRO A 132 -19.19 -16.70 5.58
CA PRO A 132 -20.32 -17.21 4.80
C PRO A 132 -20.92 -16.17 3.85
N VAL A 133 -20.79 -14.88 4.18
CA VAL A 133 -21.45 -13.76 3.47
C VAL A 133 -20.45 -12.94 2.64
N LEU A 134 -19.14 -13.13 2.83
CA LEU A 134 -18.07 -12.40 2.14
C LEU A 134 -18.26 -12.30 0.63
N HIS A 135 -18.60 -13.41 -0.03
CA HIS A 135 -18.81 -13.43 -1.49
C HIS A 135 -19.94 -12.49 -1.92
N PHE A 136 -21.04 -12.47 -1.16
CA PHE A 136 -22.15 -11.54 -1.42
C PHE A 136 -21.75 -10.09 -1.15
N ILE A 137 -20.96 -9.84 -0.10
CA ILE A 137 -20.44 -8.50 0.20
C ILE A 137 -19.58 -7.98 -0.95
N LEU A 138 -18.67 -8.79 -1.48
CA LEU A 138 -17.78 -8.40 -2.58
C LEU A 138 -18.57 -8.13 -3.87
N VAL A 139 -19.54 -9.00 -4.21
CA VAL A 139 -20.42 -8.79 -5.37
C VAL A 139 -21.25 -7.52 -5.20
N PHE A 140 -21.79 -7.29 -4.02
CA PHE A 140 -22.54 -6.07 -3.71
C PHE A 140 -21.69 -4.82 -3.89
N ILE A 141 -20.47 -4.80 -3.35
CA ILE A 141 -19.53 -3.66 -3.50
C ILE A 141 -19.20 -3.43 -4.97
N ALA A 142 -18.91 -4.50 -5.73
CA ALA A 142 -18.60 -4.38 -7.15
C ALA A 142 -19.78 -3.79 -7.96
N ILE A 143 -21.00 -4.29 -7.74
CA ILE A 143 -22.21 -3.75 -8.37
C ILE A 143 -22.41 -2.28 -7.97
N TRP A 144 -22.28 -1.99 -6.68
CA TRP A 144 -22.43 -0.63 -6.16
C TRP A 144 -21.44 0.34 -6.79
N MET A 145 -20.17 -0.04 -6.93
CA MET A 145 -19.16 0.77 -7.59
C MET A 145 -19.53 1.07 -9.05
N ILE A 146 -20.01 0.07 -9.81
CA ILE A 146 -20.41 0.26 -11.21
C ILE A 146 -21.64 1.16 -11.32
N VAL A 147 -22.63 0.99 -10.44
CA VAL A 147 -23.88 1.76 -10.46
C VAL A 147 -23.67 3.22 -10.02
N SER A 148 -22.74 3.46 -9.08
CA SER A 148 -22.42 4.79 -8.56
C SER A 148 -21.68 5.66 -9.56
N GLU A 149 -21.07 5.07 -10.59
CA GLU A 149 -20.32 5.81 -11.60
C GLU A 149 -21.21 6.55 -12.60
N LYS A 150 -20.75 7.72 -13.03
CA LYS A 150 -21.48 8.55 -14.02
C LYS A 150 -21.62 7.84 -15.36
N ASN A 151 -20.57 7.14 -15.79
CA ASN A 151 -20.55 6.36 -17.03
C ASN A 151 -20.47 4.86 -16.72
N LYS A 152 -21.65 4.25 -16.50
CA LYS A 152 -21.79 2.84 -16.12
C LYS A 152 -21.17 1.87 -17.12
N MET A 153 -21.23 2.19 -18.42
CA MET A 153 -20.64 1.35 -19.47
C MET A 153 -19.12 1.32 -19.36
N MET A 154 -18.49 2.48 -19.16
CA MET A 154 -17.04 2.55 -18.99
C MET A 154 -16.60 1.87 -17.69
N ALA A 155 -17.34 2.09 -16.59
CA ALA A 155 -17.07 1.44 -15.31
C ALA A 155 -17.15 -0.09 -15.41
N PHE A 156 -18.19 -0.61 -16.08
CA PHE A 156 -18.32 -2.04 -16.34
C PHE A 156 -17.20 -2.59 -17.21
N LEU A 157 -16.84 -1.90 -18.30
CA LEU A 157 -15.72 -2.28 -19.16
C LEU A 157 -14.39 -2.31 -18.39
N SER A 158 -14.11 -1.30 -17.57
CA SER A 158 -12.92 -1.25 -16.73
C SER A 158 -12.89 -2.40 -15.71
N PHE A 159 -14.02 -2.67 -15.04
CA PHE A 159 -14.15 -3.80 -14.11
C PHE A 159 -13.91 -5.15 -14.82
N PHE A 160 -14.54 -5.34 -15.98
CA PHE A 160 -14.42 -6.57 -16.76
C PHE A 160 -13.01 -6.79 -17.31
N LEU A 161 -12.39 -5.76 -17.89
CA LEU A 161 -11.02 -5.82 -18.39
C LEU A 161 -10.02 -6.06 -17.26
N SER A 162 -10.20 -5.41 -16.10
CA SER A 162 -9.36 -5.65 -14.91
C SER A 162 -9.50 -7.08 -14.40
N GLY A 163 -10.73 -7.63 -14.37
CA GLY A 163 -10.99 -9.02 -14.02
C GLY A 163 -10.34 -10.02 -14.98
N LEU A 164 -10.48 -9.80 -16.29
CA LEU A 164 -9.82 -10.61 -17.32
C LEU A 164 -8.30 -10.55 -17.21
N PHE A 165 -7.75 -9.35 -17.02
CA PHE A 165 -6.32 -9.18 -16.82
C PHE A 165 -5.82 -9.94 -15.59
N GLY A 166 -6.55 -9.87 -14.47
CA GLY A 166 -6.25 -10.65 -13.27
C GLY A 166 -6.26 -12.16 -13.52
N LEU A 167 -7.28 -12.66 -14.23
CA LEU A 167 -7.37 -14.09 -14.60
C LEU A 167 -6.21 -14.54 -15.49
N ILE A 168 -5.88 -13.76 -16.52
CA ILE A 168 -4.75 -14.05 -17.42
C ILE A 168 -3.44 -14.01 -16.63
N SER A 169 -3.25 -13.00 -15.78
CA SER A 169 -2.04 -12.86 -14.97
C SER A 169 -1.86 -14.04 -14.01
N LEU A 170 -2.94 -14.55 -13.41
CA LEU A 170 -2.91 -15.72 -12.54
C LEU A 170 -2.67 -17.05 -13.28
N HIS A 171 -3.13 -17.17 -14.52
CA HIS A 171 -3.05 -18.42 -15.29
C HIS A 171 -1.82 -18.54 -16.19
N SER A 172 -1.37 -17.43 -16.77
CA SER A 172 -0.31 -17.41 -17.79
C SER A 172 1.09 -17.17 -17.24
N LEU A 173 1.22 -16.74 -15.98
CA LEU A 173 2.52 -16.48 -15.38
C LEU A 173 3.03 -17.69 -14.58
N PRO A 174 4.29 -18.12 -14.77
CA PRO A 174 4.83 -19.35 -14.20
C PRO A 174 4.93 -19.34 -12.68
N SER A 175 4.79 -18.17 -12.05
CA SER A 175 4.69 -18.00 -10.60
C SER A 175 3.62 -16.96 -10.25
N GLN A 176 2.83 -17.21 -9.19
CA GLN A 176 1.83 -16.25 -8.65
C GLN A 176 2.43 -14.87 -8.33
N THR A 177 3.76 -14.81 -8.26
CA THR A 177 4.57 -13.64 -7.96
C THR A 177 4.76 -12.67 -9.14
N SER A 178 4.43 -13.06 -10.37
CA SER A 178 4.57 -12.17 -11.55
C SER A 178 3.44 -11.16 -11.72
N VAL A 179 2.37 -11.22 -10.92
CA VAL A 179 1.29 -10.22 -10.93
C VAL A 179 1.81 -8.85 -10.48
N PHE A 180 2.80 -8.83 -9.57
CA PHE A 180 3.27 -7.60 -8.95
C PHE A 180 3.98 -6.64 -9.93
N PRO A 181 4.94 -7.07 -10.79
CA PRO A 181 5.49 -6.23 -11.85
C PRO A 181 4.45 -5.67 -12.84
N ALA A 182 3.37 -6.43 -13.08
CA ALA A 182 2.30 -6.00 -13.97
C ALA A 182 1.49 -4.85 -13.34
N LEU A 183 1.23 -4.94 -12.03
CA LEU A 183 0.59 -3.88 -11.26
C LEU A 183 1.50 -2.63 -11.16
N THR A 184 2.81 -2.78 -10.94
CA THR A 184 3.74 -1.64 -10.90
C THR A 184 3.72 -0.85 -12.23
N GLY A 185 3.66 -1.55 -13.37
CA GLY A 185 3.56 -0.93 -14.69
C GLY A 185 2.24 -0.21 -14.93
N LEU A 186 1.11 -0.78 -14.50
CA LEU A 186 -0.22 -0.17 -14.67
C LEU A 186 -0.41 1.10 -13.86
N PHE A 187 0.20 1.21 -12.67
CA PHE A 187 -0.07 2.32 -11.75
C PHE A 187 1.07 3.35 -11.69
N GLY A 188 2.32 2.93 -11.51
CA GLY A 188 3.45 3.86 -11.41
C GLY A 188 3.77 4.55 -12.74
N ALA A 189 3.90 3.77 -13.81
CA ALA A 189 4.28 4.31 -15.12
C ALA A 189 3.17 5.18 -15.74
N SER A 190 1.90 4.82 -15.57
CA SER A 190 0.77 5.59 -16.11
C SER A 190 0.66 6.97 -15.48
N ALA A 191 0.83 7.06 -14.15
CA ALA A 191 0.80 8.35 -13.45
C ALA A 191 1.97 9.24 -13.86
N LEU A 192 3.19 8.68 -13.98
CA LEU A 192 4.35 9.43 -14.48
C LEU A 192 4.15 9.96 -15.91
N LEU A 193 3.57 9.14 -16.80
CA LEU A 193 3.25 9.56 -18.17
C LEU A 193 2.22 10.70 -18.20
N ILE A 194 1.24 10.69 -17.29
CA ILE A 194 0.26 11.77 -17.15
C ILE A 194 0.94 13.05 -16.67
N THR A 195 1.74 12.97 -15.60
CA THR A 195 2.48 14.13 -15.05
C THR A 195 3.40 14.76 -16.09
N GLN A 196 4.11 13.94 -16.87
CA GLN A 196 4.98 14.40 -17.95
C GLN A 196 4.21 15.19 -19.02
N LYS A 197 2.98 14.79 -19.33
CA LYS A 197 2.11 15.49 -20.29
C LYS A 197 1.54 16.80 -19.73
N THR A 198 1.17 16.83 -18.45
CA THR A 198 0.51 17.99 -17.83
C THR A 198 1.47 19.10 -17.38
N LYS A 199 2.76 18.80 -17.15
CA LYS A 199 3.81 19.76 -16.71
C LYS A 199 3.30 20.81 -15.71
N PRO A 200 2.86 20.38 -14.51
CA PRO A 200 2.31 21.30 -13.52
C PRO A 200 3.35 22.37 -13.13
N PHE A 201 2.92 23.62 -13.02
CA PHE A 201 3.75 24.69 -12.46
C PHE A 201 3.88 24.49 -10.95
N ILE A 202 5.10 24.28 -10.47
CA ILE A 202 5.41 24.12 -9.05
C ILE A 202 5.95 25.46 -8.54
N PRO A 203 5.21 26.18 -7.67
CA PRO A 203 5.69 27.45 -7.11
C PRO A 203 6.81 27.22 -6.08
N GLU A 204 7.48 28.30 -5.67
CA GLU A 204 8.45 28.25 -4.57
C GLU A 204 7.81 27.73 -3.27
N GLN A 205 8.54 26.87 -2.57
CA GLN A 205 8.03 26.14 -1.42
C GLN A 205 8.38 26.86 -0.12
N LYS A 206 7.38 27.12 0.71
CA LYS A 206 7.54 27.68 2.06
C LYS A 206 7.92 26.57 3.03
N THR A 207 8.83 26.88 3.95
CA THR A 207 9.28 25.95 5.01
C THR A 207 8.47 26.07 6.30
N GLU A 208 7.57 27.05 6.39
CA GLU A 208 6.71 27.24 7.54
C GLU A 208 5.68 26.11 7.64
N THR A 209 5.54 25.54 8.85
CA THR A 209 4.57 24.50 9.17
C THR A 209 3.46 25.09 10.05
N ALA A 210 2.20 24.70 9.80
CA ALA A 210 1.10 25.15 10.64
C ALA A 210 1.23 24.58 12.06
N LYS A 211 1.05 25.45 13.07
CA LYS A 211 0.95 25.06 14.48
C LYS A 211 -0.50 24.75 14.81
N GLU A 212 -0.99 23.59 14.38
CA GLU A 212 -2.35 23.13 14.69
C GLU A 212 -2.32 21.82 15.49
N ASN A 213 -3.45 21.51 16.14
CA ASN A 213 -3.60 20.25 16.85
C ASN A 213 -3.92 19.12 15.86
N HIS A 214 -2.93 18.29 15.55
CA HIS A 214 -3.03 17.21 14.56
C HIS A 214 -3.60 15.89 15.12
N THR A 215 -3.92 15.81 16.41
CA THR A 215 -4.41 14.59 17.08
C THR A 215 -5.66 14.00 16.44
N LYS A 216 -6.62 14.86 16.05
CA LYS A 216 -7.84 14.44 15.36
C LYS A 216 -7.52 13.73 14.04
N GLY A 217 -6.61 14.30 13.25
CA GLY A 217 -6.18 13.71 11.97
C GLY A 217 -5.54 12.34 12.14
N ILE A 218 -4.68 12.19 13.16
CA ILE A 218 -4.04 10.92 13.51
C ILE A 218 -5.10 9.87 13.91
N LEU A 219 -6.06 10.24 14.76
CA LEU A 219 -7.12 9.32 15.21
C LEU A 219 -8.03 8.89 14.07
N THR A 220 -8.45 9.82 13.21
CA THR A 220 -9.29 9.48 12.05
C THR A 220 -8.53 8.64 11.02
N GLY A 221 -7.24 8.95 10.81
CA GLY A 221 -6.38 8.17 9.94
C GLY A 221 -6.16 6.75 10.47
N TRP A 222 -5.94 6.61 11.77
CA TRP A 222 -5.82 5.30 12.43
C TRP A 222 -7.11 4.48 12.30
N LEU A 223 -8.29 5.06 12.57
CA LEU A 223 -9.57 4.36 12.40
C LEU A 223 -9.80 3.89 10.96
N ALA A 224 -9.54 4.75 9.98
CA ALA A 224 -9.68 4.40 8.56
C ALA A 224 -8.71 3.29 8.17
N GLY A 225 -7.44 3.40 8.57
CA GLY A 225 -6.42 2.38 8.32
C GLY A 225 -6.74 1.05 9.01
N PHE A 226 -7.23 1.09 10.25
CA PHE A 226 -7.65 -0.10 10.98
C PHE A 226 -8.76 -0.85 10.24
N LEU A 227 -9.80 -0.16 9.77
CA LEU A 227 -10.88 -0.75 8.98
C LEU A 227 -10.39 -1.33 7.63
N GLN A 228 -9.42 -0.65 7.00
CA GLN A 228 -8.84 -1.11 5.73
C GLN A 228 -8.00 -2.37 5.92
N VAL A 229 -7.14 -2.43 6.94
CA VAL A 229 -6.37 -3.63 7.30
C VAL A 229 -7.33 -4.76 7.67
N PHE A 230 -8.38 -4.44 8.40
CA PHE A 230 -9.39 -5.41 8.82
C PHE A 230 -10.06 -6.11 7.63
N SER A 231 -10.51 -5.35 6.63
CA SER A 231 -11.12 -5.91 5.43
C SER A 231 -10.14 -6.76 4.60
N ARG A 232 -8.90 -6.29 4.42
CA ARG A 232 -7.84 -7.02 3.71
C ARG A 232 -7.48 -8.35 4.37
N ALA A 233 -7.32 -8.34 5.68
CA ALA A 233 -7.00 -9.55 6.45
C ALA A 233 -8.11 -10.61 6.31
N LEU A 234 -9.37 -10.19 6.25
CA LEU A 234 -10.51 -11.09 6.08
C LEU A 234 -10.54 -11.77 4.71
N VAL A 235 -10.17 -11.03 3.65
CA VAL A 235 -10.01 -11.58 2.29
C VAL A 235 -8.83 -12.55 2.22
N LEU A 236 -7.67 -12.20 2.79
CA LEU A 236 -6.48 -13.06 2.78
C LEU A 236 -6.71 -14.39 3.53
N LEU A 237 -7.40 -14.34 4.67
CA LEU A 237 -7.79 -15.54 5.42
C LEU A 237 -8.71 -16.46 4.61
N SER A 238 -9.61 -15.90 3.81
CA SER A 238 -10.47 -16.70 2.92
C SER A 238 -9.68 -17.42 1.83
N GLN A 239 -8.66 -16.78 1.26
CA GLN A 239 -7.81 -17.36 0.22
C GLN A 239 -6.85 -18.42 0.78
N ALA A 240 -6.24 -18.18 1.93
CA ALA A 240 -5.32 -19.12 2.57
C ALA A 240 -5.99 -20.46 2.92
N LEU A 241 -7.25 -20.45 3.35
CA LEU A 241 -8.00 -21.67 3.68
C LEU A 241 -8.56 -22.40 2.44
N LEU A 242 -8.85 -21.68 1.34
CA LEU A 242 -9.17 -22.30 0.06
C LEU A 242 -7.98 -23.05 -0.52
N LEU A 243 -6.77 -22.50 -0.38
CA LEU A 243 -5.53 -23.17 -0.79
C LEU A 243 -5.21 -24.40 0.07
N HIS A 244 -5.60 -24.40 1.36
CA HIS A 244 -5.39 -25.53 2.27
C HIS A 244 -6.37 -26.71 2.04
N ARG A 245 -7.40 -26.52 1.20
CA ARG A 245 -8.37 -27.55 0.79
C ARG A 245 -8.00 -28.28 -0.50
N TYR A 246 -6.88 -27.93 -1.13
CA TYR A 246 -6.25 -28.63 -2.26
C TYR A 246 -4.87 -29.12 -1.85
#